data_AF-F8DYH2-F1
#
_entry.id   AF-F8DYH2-F1
#
_cell.length_a   1.000
_cell.length_b   1.000
_cell.length_c   1.000
_cell.angle_alpha   90.00
_cell.angle_beta   90.00
_cell.angle_gamma   90.00
#
_symmetry.space_group_name_H-M   'P 1'
#
loop_
_entity.id
_entity.type
_entity.pdbx_description
1 polymer ?
#
loop_
_entity_poly.entity_id
_entity_poly.type
_entity_poly.pdbx_seq_one_letter_code
_entity_poly.pdbx_strand_id
1 'polypeptide(L)' 'MYAALWRALPGPWWVKLIIVLIALVGIFLLLMEVVFPKIGPMMPWTEVGVQSMAYVSAQYC' A
#
# COMPACT_ATOMS: atom_id res chain seq x y z
N MET A 1 18.42 -1.92 -20.23
CA MET A 1 18.15 -1.54 -18.82
C MET A 1 17.59 -2.69 -17.96
N TYR A 2 16.51 -3.39 -18.34
CA TYR A 2 16.02 -4.56 -17.57
C TYR A 2 16.96 -5.78 -17.58
N ALA A 3 17.85 -5.87 -18.57
CA ALA A 3 18.83 -6.94 -18.69
C ALA A 3 19.87 -6.99 -17.55
N ALA A 4 20.21 -5.83 -16.94
CA ALA A 4 21.13 -5.80 -15.81
C ALA A 4 20.48 -6.41 -14.56
N LEU A 5 19.23 -6.05 -14.29
CA LEU A 5 18.45 -6.63 -13.19
C LEU A 5 18.29 -8.14 -13.38
N TRP A 6 17.90 -8.58 -14.59
CA TRP A 6 17.71 -10.00 -14.91
C TRP A 6 19.00 -10.84 -14.92
N ARG A 7 20.18 -10.22 -15.03
CA ARG A 7 21.48 -10.90 -14.94
C ARG A 7 22.05 -10.91 -13.52
N ALA A 8 21.65 -9.96 -12.67
CA ALA A 8 22.07 -9.90 -11.27
C ALA A 8 21.35 -10.92 -10.39
N LEU A 9 20.12 -11.33 -10.73
CA LEU A 9 19.43 -12.38 -9.98
C LEU A 9 20.07 -13.76 -10.26
N PRO A 10 20.53 -14.51 -9.24
CA PRO A 10 21.07 -15.85 -9.42
C PRO A 10 19.96 -16.85 -9.74
N GLY A 11 20.26 -17.81 -10.62
CA GLY A 11 19.43 -18.99 -10.84
C GLY A 11 18.64 -19.01 -12.17
N PRO A 12 17.97 -20.15 -12.44
CA PRO A 12 17.13 -20.36 -13.62
C PRO A 12 15.90 -19.45 -13.61
N TRP A 13 15.22 -19.33 -14.77
CA TRP A 13 14.16 -18.34 -15.00
C TRP A 13 13.00 -18.40 -13.99
N TRP A 14 12.69 -19.57 -13.44
CA TRP A 14 11.64 -19.76 -12.43
C TRP A 14 12.04 -19.24 -11.04
N VAL A 15 13.31 -19.37 -10.64
CA VAL A 15 13.81 -18.80 -9.37
C VAL A 15 13.71 -17.27 -9.39
N LYS A 16 14.03 -16.66 -10.54
CA LYS A 16 13.90 -15.21 -10.73
C LYS A 16 12.46 -14.74 -10.59
N LEU A 17 11.51 -15.49 -11.15
CA LEU A 17 10.08 -15.20 -11.00
C LEU A 17 9.64 -15.25 -9.53
N ILE A 18 10.07 -16.27 -8.79
CA ILE A 18 9.72 -16.40 -7.36
C ILE A 18 10.27 -15.22 -6.57
N ILE A 19 11.52 -14.81 -6.80
CA ILE A 19 12.13 -13.67 -6.11
C ILE A 19 11.35 -12.38 -6.38
N VAL A 20 11.01 -12.12 -7.64
CA VAL A 20 10.23 -10.93 -8.01
C VAL A 20 8.83 -10.98 -7.40
N LEU A 21 8.19 -12.15 -7.38
CA LEU A 21 6.87 -12.32 -6.79
C LEU A 21 6.90 -12.05 -5.27
N ILE A 22 7.88 -12.60 -4.56
CA ILE A 22 8.07 -12.33 -3.12
C ILE A 22 8.33 -10.85 -2.88
N ALA A 23 9.17 -10.21 -3.70
CA ALA A 23 9.44 -8.78 -3.57
C ALA A 23 8.16 -7.95 -3.78
N LEU A 24 7.35 -8.31 -4.79
CA LEU A 24 6.08 -7.66 -5.07
C LEU A 24 5.10 -7.79 -3.89
N VAL A 25 4.95 -9.01 -3.36
CA VAL A 25 4.09 -9.29 -2.19
C VAL A 25 4.59 -8.54 -0.96
N GLY A 26 5.90 -8.52 -0.72
CA GLY A 26 6.50 -7.79 0.39
C GLY A 26 6.27 -6.27 0.30
N ILE A 27 6.42 -5.68 -0.89
CA ILE A 27 6.12 -4.27 -1.13
C ILE A 27 4.62 -3.99 -0.93
N PHE A 28 3.76 -4.86 -1.46
CA PHE A 28 2.32 -4.73 -1.32
C PHE A 28 1.88 -4.74 0.15
N LEU A 29 2.35 -5.71 0.94
CA LEU A 29 2.06 -5.78 2.37
C LEU A 29 2.63 -4.57 3.13
N LEU A 30 3.86 -4.15 2.82
CA LEU A 30 4.45 -2.97 3.45
C LEU A 30 3.66 -1.68 3.14
N LEU A 31 3.13 -1.55 1.93
CA LEU A 31 2.24 -0.44 1.60
C LEU A 31 0.94 -0.52 2.42
N MET A 32 0.31 -1.69 2.48
CA MET A 32 -0.93 -1.94 3.23
C MET A 32 -0.79 -1.71 4.75
N GLU A 33 0.24 -2.26 5.37
CA GLU A 33 0.39 -2.27 6.83
C GLU A 33 1.07 -1.02 7.39
N VAL A 34 1.88 -0.30 6.59
CA VAL A 34 2.69 0.81 7.09
C VAL A 34 2.41 2.12 6.38
N VAL A 35 2.36 2.13 5.05
CA VAL A 35 2.25 3.38 4.27
C VAL A 35 0.84 3.93 4.33
N PHE A 36 -0.16 3.13 3.99
CA PHE A 36 -1.56 3.56 4.01
C PHE A 36 -2.06 4.04 5.38
N PRO A 37 -1.76 3.40 6.53
CA PRO A 37 -2.20 3.93 7.82
C PRO A 37 -1.54 5.25 8.20
N LYS A 38 -0.33 5.53 7.70
CA LYS A 38 0.35 6.82 7.93
C LYS A 38 -0.18 7.94 7.04
N ILE A 39 -0.50 7.63 5.79
CA ILE A 39 -0.98 8.62 4.80
C ILE A 39 -2.48 8.88 4.95
N GLY A 40 -3.24 7.85 5.36
CA GLY A 40 -4.69 7.91 5.63
C GLY A 40 -5.15 9.23 6.25
N PRO A 41 -4.64 9.58 7.45
CA PRO A 41 -5.05 10.79 8.18
C PRO A 41 -4.63 12.12 7.56
N MET A 42 -3.75 12.13 6.56
CA MET A 42 -3.29 13.35 5.91
C MET A 42 -4.14 13.72 4.69
N MET A 43 -5.06 12.85 4.28
CA MET A 43 -5.91 13.07 3.12
C MET A 43 -7.08 14.00 3.47
N PRO A 44 -7.28 15.11 2.74
CA PRO A 44 -8.27 16.15 3.06
C PRO A 44 -9.75 15.73 2.88
N TRP A 45 -10.00 14.44 2.59
CA TRP A 45 -11.34 13.86 2.46
C TRP A 45 -11.66 12.90 3.60
N THR A 46 -10.80 12.74 4.60
CA THR A 46 -11.10 11.90 5.77
C THR A 46 -12.12 12.54 6.72
N GLU A 47 -12.28 13.85 6.60
CA GLU A 47 -13.14 14.70 7.44
C GLU A 47 -14.62 14.37 7.26
N VAL A 48 -15.05 14.09 6.02
CA VAL A 48 -16.46 13.93 5.67
C VAL A 48 -17.09 12.63 6.17
N GLY A 49 -16.29 11.61 6.50
CA GLY A 49 -16.81 10.35 7.08
C GLY A 49 -16.99 10.40 8.60
N VAL A 50 -16.12 11.14 9.30
CA VAL A 50 -16.10 11.20 10.77
C VAL A 50 -16.92 12.37 11.30
N GLN A 51 -16.83 13.54 10.66
CA GLN A 51 -17.49 14.76 11.14
C GLN A 51 -18.95 14.83 10.71
N SER A 52 -19.33 14.28 9.55
CA SER A 52 -20.74 14.30 9.09
C SER A 52 -21.67 13.51 10.03
N MET A 53 -21.25 12.34 10.52
CA MET A 53 -22.05 11.54 11.46
C MET A 53 -22.20 12.23 12.83
N ALA A 54 -21.15 12.91 13.30
CA ALA A 54 -21.18 13.71 14.52
C ALA A 54 -22.00 15.01 14.36
N TYR A 55 -21.93 15.66 13.19
CA TYR A 55 -22.75 16.85 12.87
C TYR A 55 -24.23 16.50 12.74
N VAL A 56 -24.56 15.36 12.12
CA VAL A 56 -25.93 14.85 12.00
C VAL A 56 -26.49 14.60 13.39
N SER A 57 -25.83 13.82 14.25
CA SER A 57 -26.37 13.55 15.59
C SER A 57 -26.51 14.80 16.47
N ALA A 58 -25.62 15.78 16.34
CA ALA A 58 -25.70 17.05 17.07
C ALA A 58 -26.83 17.97 16.58
N GLN A 59 -27.25 17.87 15.31
CA GLN A 59 -28.30 18.72 14.73
C GLN A 59 -29.72 18.16 14.94
N TYR A 60 -29.86 16.87 15.27
CA TYR A 60 -31.16 16.23 15.54
C TYR A 60 -31.49 16.08 17.04
N CYS A 61 -30.73 16.73 17.93
CA CYS A 61 -31.01 16.82 19.37
C CYS A 61 -31.40 18.25 19.78
#